data_AF-A0A653C0A1-F1
#
_entry.id   AF-A0A653C0A1-F1
#
_cell.length_a   1.000
_cell.length_b   1.000
_cell.length_c   1.000
_cell.angle_alpha   90.00
_cell.angle_beta   90.00
_cell.angle_gamma   90.00
#
_symmetry.space_group_name_H-M   'P 1'
#
loop_
_entity.id
_entity.type
_entity.pdbx_description
1 polymer ?
#
loop_
_entity_poly.entity_id
_entity_poly.type
_entity_poly.pdbx_seq_one_letter_code
_entity_poly.pdbx_strand_id
1 'polypeptide(L)'
;MAKAIISLPRAGNWTELLIILKSFVFVTAGVVAMSSMCYFIPAQLLTDEASNVCENIYSSKWYNHMELAKPLIMIVARSHDLVEIKPCGIWELNLKTGLTVVKSMVSYATFLKTVESAT
;
A
#
# COMPACT_ATOMS: atom_id res chain seq x y z
N MET A 1 -6.51 36.88 13.96
CA MET A 1 -5.58 35.72 13.94
C MET A 1 -5.02 35.32 15.31
N ALA A 2 -5.14 36.12 16.38
CA ALA A 2 -4.59 35.78 17.71
C ALA A 2 -5.55 35.08 18.71
N LYS A 3 -6.85 34.94 18.39
CA LYS A 3 -7.85 34.38 19.33
C LYS A 3 -8.14 32.88 19.18
N ALA A 4 -7.63 32.23 18.13
CA ALA A 4 -7.85 30.79 17.90
C ALA A 4 -6.82 29.88 18.60
N ILE A 5 -5.74 30.44 19.15
CA ILE A 5 -4.67 29.67 19.82
C ILE A 5 -4.91 29.58 21.35
N ILE A 6 -5.82 30.40 21.91
CA ILE A 6 -6.01 30.54 23.37
C ILE A 6 -7.16 29.68 23.94
N SER A 7 -8.00 29.04 23.12
CA SER A 7 -8.97 28.06 23.61
C SER A 7 -8.41 26.63 23.60
N LEU A 8 -7.28 26.42 24.29
CA LEU A 8 -6.90 25.08 24.75
C LEU A 8 -7.95 24.63 25.78
N PRO A 9 -8.64 23.49 25.59
CA PRO A 9 -9.69 23.10 26.49
C PRO A 9 -9.11 22.65 27.83
N ARG A 10 -9.39 23.44 28.86
CA ARG A 10 -8.94 23.24 30.23
C ARG A 10 -9.66 22.02 30.86
N ALA A 11 -8.90 20.94 31.01
CA ALA A 11 -9.01 19.87 32.01
C ALA A 11 -10.25 18.94 32.06
N GLY A 12 -11.39 19.25 31.43
CA GLY A 12 -12.53 18.32 31.28
C GLY A 12 -12.52 17.48 30.00
N ASN A 13 -11.69 17.84 29.02
CA ASN A 13 -11.72 17.31 27.65
C ASN A 13 -10.67 16.22 27.37
N TRP A 14 -9.89 15.79 28.37
CA TRP A 14 -8.82 14.82 28.15
C TRP A 14 -9.35 13.43 27.79
N THR A 15 -10.47 13.00 28.37
CA THR A 15 -11.11 11.71 28.03
C THR A 15 -11.69 11.73 26.62
N GLU A 16 -12.38 12.82 26.24
CA GLU A 16 -12.93 13.00 24.88
C GLU A 16 -11.83 13.07 23.82
N LEU A 17 -10.75 13.81 24.10
CA LEU A 17 -9.56 13.83 23.24
C LEU A 17 -8.92 12.44 23.12
N LEU A 18 -8.84 11.69 24.23
CA LEU A 18 -8.33 10.32 24.22
C LEU A 18 -9.23 9.37 23.42
N ILE A 19 -10.55 9.53 23.47
CA ILE A 19 -11.52 8.74 22.69
C ILE A 19 -11.36 9.03 21.20
N ILE A 20 -11.31 10.31 20.82
CA ILE A 20 -11.09 10.73 19.42
C ILE A 20 -9.73 10.22 18.92
N LEU A 21 -8.68 10.36 19.73
CA LEU A 21 -7.35 9.87 19.40
C LEU A 21 -7.33 8.35 19.25
N LYS A 22 -7.97 7.60 20.14
CA LYS A 22 -8.10 6.14 20.03
C LYS A 22 -8.80 5.72 18.75
N SER A 23 -9.90 6.39 18.41
CA SER A 23 -10.65 6.12 17.17
C SER A 23 -9.80 6.37 15.93
N PHE A 24 -9.09 7.50 15.89
CA PHE A 24 -8.18 7.82 14.79
C PHE A 24 -7.04 6.81 14.67
N VAL A 25 -6.39 6.47 15.78
CA VAL A 25 -5.31 5.47 15.83
C VAL A 25 -5.82 4.09 15.39
N PHE A 26 -7.04 3.70 15.76
CA PHE A 26 -7.61 2.41 15.35
C PHE A 26 -7.83 2.35 13.83
N VAL A 27 -8.40 3.41 13.24
CA VAL A 27 -8.64 3.48 11.79
C VAL A 27 -7.31 3.47 11.02
N THR A 28 -6.32 4.26 11.45
CA THR A 28 -5.01 4.30 10.80
C THR A 28 -4.26 2.98 10.97
N ALA A 29 -4.29 2.37 12.16
CA ALA A 29 -3.72 1.04 12.40
C ALA A 29 -4.39 -0.03 11.54
N GLY A 30 -5.71 0.02 11.35
CA GLY A 30 -6.42 -0.88 10.45
C GLY A 30 -5.96 -0.75 9.00
N VAL A 31 -5.86 0.48 8.48
CA VAL A 31 -5.37 0.73 7.11
C VAL A 31 -3.91 0.30 6.96
N VAL A 32 -3.05 0.60 7.94
CA VAL A 32 -1.63 0.21 7.92
C VAL A 32 -1.47 -1.31 8.01
N ALA A 33 -2.21 -1.99 8.89
CA ALA A 33 -2.15 -3.43 9.03
C ALA A 33 -2.60 -4.15 7.75
N MET A 34 -3.72 -3.71 7.16
CA MET A 34 -4.23 -4.29 5.92
C MET A 34 -3.29 -4.03 4.73
N SER A 35 -2.74 -2.82 4.62
CA SER A 35 -1.85 -2.47 3.50
C SER A 35 -0.45 -3.10 3.62
N SER A 36 0.12 -3.14 4.82
CA SER A 36 1.50 -3.59 5.05
C SER A 36 1.67 -5.11 5.20
N MET A 37 0.72 -5.80 5.83
CA MET A 37 0.91 -7.21 6.17
C MET A 37 0.33 -8.17 5.13
N CYS A 38 -0.78 -7.82 4.48
CA CYS A 38 -1.58 -8.83 3.75
C CYS A 38 -1.74 -8.60 2.25
N TYR A 39 -1.59 -7.38 1.71
CA TYR A 39 -2.03 -7.11 0.34
C TYR A 39 -1.03 -6.36 -0.52
N PHE A 40 -0.94 -5.04 -0.42
CA PHE A 40 -0.31 -4.23 -1.46
C PHE A 40 1.22 -4.20 -1.37
N ILE A 41 1.79 -4.09 -0.17
CA ILE A 41 3.26 -4.07 0.01
C ILE A 41 3.90 -5.40 -0.42
N PRO A 42 3.48 -6.58 0.07
CA PRO A 42 4.08 -7.84 -0.36
C PRO A 42 3.84 -8.13 -1.84
N ALA A 43 2.66 -7.79 -2.39
CA ALA A 43 2.39 -7.93 -3.82
C ALA A 43 3.31 -7.05 -4.67
N GLN A 44 3.54 -5.81 -4.25
CA GLN A 44 4.44 -4.89 -4.93
C GLN A 44 5.89 -5.38 -4.86
N LEU A 45 6.37 -5.80 -3.68
CA LEU A 45 7.72 -6.34 -3.49
C LEU A 45 7.95 -7.58 -4.36
N LEU A 46 6.96 -8.49 -4.42
CA LEU A 46 7.05 -9.69 -5.25
C LEU A 46 7.11 -9.36 -6.75
N THR A 47 6.33 -8.39 -7.19
CA THR A 47 6.32 -7.93 -8.59
C THR A 47 7.64 -7.25 -8.96
N ASP A 48 8.16 -6.43 -8.05
CA ASP A 48 9.44 -5.73 -8.21
C ASP A 48 10.61 -6.72 -8.28
N GLU A 49 10.67 -7.67 -7.35
CA GLU A 49 11.68 -8.74 -7.37
C GLU A 49 11.58 -9.57 -8.65
N ALA A 50 10.37 -9.95 -9.07
CA ALA A 50 10.16 -10.70 -10.31
C ALA A 50 10.67 -9.95 -11.55
N SER A 51 10.56 -8.62 -11.58
CA SER A 51 11.12 -7.79 -12.66
C SER A 51 12.65 -7.73 -12.62
N ASN A 52 13.26 -7.77 -11.43
CA ASN A 52 14.71 -7.74 -11.24
C ASN A 52 15.40 -9.10 -11.49
N VAL A 53 14.64 -10.22 -11.55
CA VAL A 53 15.20 -11.57 -11.80
C VAL A 53 16.09 -11.61 -13.05
N CYS A 54 15.72 -10.94 -14.14
CA CYS A 54 16.50 -10.95 -15.37
C CYS A 54 17.89 -10.30 -15.18
N GLU A 55 17.92 -9.13 -14.55
CA GLU A 55 19.15 -8.38 -14.27
C GLU A 55 20.04 -9.13 -13.28
N ASN A 56 19.43 -9.76 -12.27
CA ASN A 56 20.12 -10.59 -11.28
C ASN A 56 20.76 -11.83 -11.93
N ILE A 57 20.06 -12.50 -12.87
CA ILE A 57 20.60 -13.64 -13.62
C ILE A 57 21.74 -13.19 -14.54
N TYR A 58 21.57 -12.07 -15.25
CA TYR A 58 22.60 -11.55 -16.14
C TYR A 58 23.88 -11.17 -15.38
N SER A 59 23.72 -10.56 -14.21
CA SER A 59 24.81 -10.18 -13.31
C SER A 59 25.43 -11.36 -12.57
N SER A 60 24.74 -12.51 -12.56
CA SER A 60 25.32 -13.75 -12.05
C SER A 60 26.41 -14.25 -13.00
N LYS A 61 27.45 -14.91 -12.47
CA LYS A 61 28.51 -15.55 -13.28
C LYS A 61 28.00 -16.85 -13.93
N TRP A 62 26.85 -16.77 -14.62
CA TRP A 62 26.14 -17.91 -15.23
C TRP A 62 27.02 -18.68 -16.20
N TYR A 63 27.94 -17.99 -16.87
CA TYR A 63 28.91 -18.57 -17.80
C TYR A 63 29.88 -19.58 -17.15
N ASN A 64 30.08 -19.53 -15.82
CA ASN A 64 30.86 -20.53 -15.10
C ASN A 64 30.10 -21.85 -14.87
N HIS A 65 28.77 -21.84 -15.02
CA HIS A 65 27.90 -23.00 -14.79
C HIS A 65 27.05 -23.27 -16.03
N MET A 66 27.72 -23.67 -17.11
CA MET A 66 27.10 -23.89 -18.42
C MET A 66 25.97 -24.94 -18.38
N GLU A 67 26.03 -25.88 -17.43
CA GLU A 67 24.98 -26.87 -17.13
C GLU A 67 23.63 -26.25 -16.75
N LEU A 68 23.64 -25.02 -16.20
CA LEU A 68 22.46 -24.26 -15.82
C LEU A 68 22.02 -23.25 -16.89
N ALA A 69 22.74 -23.14 -18.02
CA ALA A 69 22.44 -22.13 -19.04
C ALA A 69 21.03 -22.30 -19.63
N LYS A 70 20.63 -23.54 -19.94
CA LYS A 70 19.30 -23.84 -20.51
C LYS A 70 18.14 -23.44 -19.57
N PRO A 71 18.12 -23.85 -18.28
CA PRO A 71 17.07 -23.40 -17.36
C PRO A 71 17.12 -21.89 -17.10
N LEU A 72 18.31 -21.27 -17.03
CA LEU A 72 18.43 -19.82 -16.85
C LEU A 72 17.80 -19.03 -18.01
N ILE A 73 18.05 -19.46 -19.26
CA ILE A 73 17.43 -18.85 -20.45
C ILE A 73 15.90 -18.96 -20.40
N MET A 74 15.36 -20.09 -19.92
CA MET A 74 13.91 -20.26 -19.76
C MET A 74 13.33 -19.30 -18.71
N ILE A 75 14.04 -19.10 -17.59
CA ILE A 75 13.64 -18.15 -16.54
C ILE A 75 13.65 -16.72 -17.10
N VAL A 76 14.71 -16.34 -17.81
CA VAL A 76 14.83 -15.01 -18.46
C VAL A 76 13.73 -14.79 -19.49
N ALA A 77 13.42 -15.79 -20.31
CA ALA A 77 12.33 -15.70 -21.27
C ALA A 77 10.95 -15.51 -20.61
N ARG A 78 10.75 -16.04 -19.39
CA ARG A 78 9.51 -15.87 -18.62
C ARG A 78 9.46 -14.59 -17.79
N SER A 79 10.60 -14.07 -17.32
CA SER A 79 10.64 -12.84 -16.51
C SER A 79 10.36 -11.57 -17.31
N HIS A 80 10.44 -11.64 -18.64
CA HIS A 80 10.10 -10.53 -19.54
C HIS A 80 8.59 -10.23 -19.59
N ASP A 81 7.78 -11.15 -19.08
CA ASP A 81 6.32 -11.02 -18.96
C ASP A 81 6.00 -10.29 -17.64
N LEU A 82 5.12 -9.28 -17.69
CA LEU A 82 4.75 -8.51 -16.50
C LEU A 82 4.05 -9.43 -15.50
N VAL A 83 4.66 -9.61 -14.33
CA VAL A 83 4.07 -10.41 -13.24
C VAL A 83 2.98 -9.59 -12.54
N GLU A 84 1.78 -9.65 -13.09
CA GLU A 84 0.61 -8.97 -12.51
C GLU A 84 -0.14 -9.91 -11.56
N ILE A 85 -0.15 -9.58 -10.27
CA ILE A 85 -0.90 -10.33 -9.26
C ILE A 85 -2.36 -9.87 -9.31
N LYS A 86 -3.24 -10.70 -9.89
CA LYS A 86 -4.68 -10.42 -10.01
C LYS A 86 -5.52 -11.37 -9.15
N PRO A 87 -6.05 -10.94 -7.99
CA PRO A 87 -7.03 -11.71 -7.26
C PRO A 87 -8.27 -11.90 -8.13
N CYS A 88 -8.67 -13.15 -8.38
CA CYS A 88 -9.86 -13.50 -9.14
C CYS A 88 -9.93 -12.88 -10.57
N GLY A 89 -8.81 -12.37 -11.11
CA GLY A 89 -8.77 -11.71 -12.42
C GLY A 89 -9.48 -10.35 -12.52
N ILE A 90 -10.01 -9.81 -11.42
CA ILE A 90 -10.84 -8.59 -11.42
C ILE A 90 -10.03 -7.30 -11.24
N TRP A 91 -8.97 -7.34 -10.44
CA TRP A 91 -8.15 -6.17 -10.10
C TRP A 91 -6.69 -6.55 -10.02
N GLU A 92 -5.81 -5.64 -10.43
CA GLU A 92 -4.37 -5.75 -10.22
C GLU A 92 -4.01 -5.26 -8.81
N LEU A 93 -3.39 -6.12 -8.02
CA LEU A 93 -2.82 -5.77 -6.72
C LEU A 93 -1.50 -5.03 -6.92
N ASN A 94 -1.60 -3.72 -6.96
CA ASN A 94 -0.47 -2.81 -7.02
C ASN A 94 -0.61 -1.75 -5.93
N LEU A 95 0.50 -1.19 -5.46
CA LEU A 95 0.51 -0.07 -4.52
C LEU A 95 -0.35 1.11 -5.02
N LYS A 96 -0.36 1.35 -6.33
CA LYS A 96 -1.20 2.36 -6.98
C LYS A 96 -2.69 2.10 -6.72
N THR A 97 -3.14 0.86 -6.82
CA THR A 97 -4.53 0.46 -6.55
C THR A 97 -4.85 0.67 -5.07
N GLY A 98 -3.96 0.29 -4.16
CA GLY A 98 -4.12 0.52 -2.73
C GLY A 98 -4.26 2.00 -2.36
N LEU A 99 -3.40 2.87 -2.90
CA LEU A 99 -3.51 4.33 -2.71
C LEU A 99 -4.82 4.89 -3.29
N THR A 100 -5.29 4.34 -4.41
CA THR A 100 -6.57 4.74 -5.02
C THR A 100 -7.74 4.43 -4.10
N VAL A 101 -7.71 3.28 -3.40
CA VAL A 101 -8.72 2.91 -2.40
C VAL A 101 -8.67 3.86 -1.20
N VAL A 102 -7.49 4.18 -0.68
CA VAL A 102 -7.38 5.15 0.44
C VAL A 102 -7.92 6.52 0.02
N LYS A 103 -7.60 6.97 -1.20
CA LYS A 103 -8.12 8.23 -1.75
C LYS A 103 -9.65 8.22 -1.85
N SER A 104 -10.25 7.13 -2.31
CA SER A 104 -11.71 7.02 -2.40
C SER A 104 -12.38 7.01 -1.03
N MET A 105 -11.79 6.36 -0.03
CA MET A 105 -12.27 6.39 1.36
C MET A 105 -12.29 7.82 1.92
N VAL A 106 -11.21 8.59 1.73
CA VAL A 106 -11.14 10.00 2.17
C VAL A 106 -12.14 10.86 1.42
N SER A 107 -12.24 10.70 0.09
CA SER A 107 -13.21 11.43 -0.74
C SER A 107 -14.65 11.18 -0.28
N TYR A 108 -14.97 9.92 0.04
CA TYR A 108 -16.29 9.54 0.54
C TYR A 108 -16.56 10.14 1.93
N ALA A 109 -15.58 10.11 2.83
CA ALA A 109 -15.70 10.75 4.15
C ALA A 109 -15.93 12.27 4.05
N THR A 110 -15.22 12.96 3.15
CA THR A 110 -15.43 14.38 2.88
C THR A 110 -16.84 14.62 2.34
N PHE A 111 -17.28 13.84 1.36
CA PHE A 111 -18.62 13.97 0.78
C PHE A 111 -19.73 13.82 1.84
N LEU A 112 -19.65 12.80 2.70
CA LEU A 112 -20.62 12.60 3.79
C LEU A 112 -20.64 13.79 4.75
N LYS A 113 -19.49 14.38 5.05
CA LYS A 113 -19.40 15.58 5.89
C LYS A 113 -20.06 16.80 5.24
N THR A 114 -19.93 16.97 3.93
CA THR A 114 -20.61 18.05 3.21
C THR A 114 -22.12 17.89 3.22
N VAL A 115 -22.62 16.66 3.06
CA VAL A 115 -24.07 16.38 3.09
C VAL A 115 -24.65 16.62 4.48
N GLU A 116 -23.94 16.20 5.54
CA GLU A 116 -24.33 16.44 6.94
C GLU A 116 -24.43 17.94 7.26
N SER A 117 -23.49 18.76 6.78
CA SER A 117 -23.49 20.21 7.04
C SER A 117 -24.53 20.99 6.22
N ALA A 118 -25.09 20.40 5.17
CA ALA A 118 -26.08 21.03 4.30
C ALA A 118 -27.53 20.81 4.77
N THR A 119 -27.73 20.01 5.83
CA THR A 119 -29.03 19.69 6.45
C THR A 119 -29.14 20.39 7.79
#